data_AF-A0A0A0AFI3-F1
#
_entry.id   AF-A0A0A0AFI3-F1
#
_cell.length_a   1.000
_cell.length_b   1.000
_cell.length_c   1.000
_cell.angle_alpha   90.00
_cell.angle_beta   90.00
_cell.angle_gamma   90.00
#
_symmetry.space_group_name_H-M   'P 1'
#
loop_
_entity.id
_entity.type
_entity.pdbx_description
1 polymer ?
#
loop_
_entity_poly.entity_id
_entity_poly.type
_entity_poly.pdbx_seq_one_letter_code
_entity_poly.pdbx_strand_id
1 'polypeptide(L)'
;GEHGFVCYHRGSNLLDSNRSVYDVFHISFSDGAYQIRGQGGKFWYVASSGSVCSDGDLSEDFFFEFRERGRVAIKGKNGRYLRGDPAGTLRADSESVLRA
;
A
#
# COMPACT_ATOMS: atom_id res chain seq x y z
N GLY A 1 -10.08 4.11 -4.03
CA GLY A 1 -10.64 3.25 -5.10
C GLY A 1 -12.13 3.13 -4.91
N GLU A 2 -12.80 2.26 -5.67
CA GLU A 2 -14.25 2.07 -5.58
C GLU A 2 -14.73 1.64 -4.19
N HIS A 3 -13.87 0.95 -3.43
CA HIS A 3 -14.19 0.46 -2.09
C HIS A 3 -13.86 1.45 -0.96
N GLY A 4 -13.17 2.56 -1.25
CA GLY A 4 -12.77 3.56 -0.26
C GLY A 4 -11.29 3.92 -0.29
N PHE A 5 -10.82 4.46 0.83
CA PHE A 5 -9.46 4.93 1.06
C PHE A 5 -8.63 3.92 1.85
N VAL A 6 -7.30 4.09 1.75
CA VAL A 6 -6.34 3.35 2.57
C VAL A 6 -6.15 4.05 3.91
N CYS A 7 -6.18 3.29 5.01
CA CYS A 7 -6.05 3.78 6.38
C CYS A 7 -5.33 2.77 7.29
N TYR A 8 -4.88 3.23 8.45
CA TYR A 8 -4.44 2.34 9.53
C TYR A 8 -5.58 1.46 10.03
N HIS A 9 -5.34 0.16 10.12
CA HIS A 9 -6.23 -0.74 10.84
C HIS A 9 -6.11 -0.48 12.34
N ARG A 10 -7.23 -0.31 13.04
CA ARG A 10 -7.20 -0.03 14.48
C ARG A 10 -6.68 -1.23 15.27
N GLY A 11 -5.65 -1.00 16.08
CA GLY A 11 -5.11 -2.02 16.98
C GLY A 11 -4.20 -3.06 16.31
N SER A 12 -3.78 -2.83 15.07
CA SER A 12 -2.77 -3.66 14.40
C SER A 12 -1.85 -2.78 13.54
N ASN A 13 -0.84 -3.40 12.93
CA ASN A 13 0.05 -2.74 11.98
C ASN A 13 -0.44 -2.81 10.52
N LEU A 14 -1.57 -3.46 10.28
CA LEU A 14 -2.15 -3.64 8.95
C LEU A 14 -2.77 -2.34 8.44
N LEU A 15 -3.04 -2.32 7.13
CA LEU A 15 -3.75 -1.24 6.46
C LEU A 15 -5.07 -1.75 5.92
N ASP A 16 -6.12 -0.96 6.11
CA ASP A 16 -7.43 -1.18 5.46
C ASP A 16 -7.47 -0.43 4.14
N SER A 17 -8.30 -0.87 3.21
CA SER A 17 -8.48 -0.30 1.87
C SER A 17 -9.96 -0.02 1.52
N ASN A 18 -10.83 -0.11 2.52
CA ASN A 18 -12.29 0.00 2.41
C ASN A 18 -12.90 1.04 3.36
N ARG A 19 -12.13 2.08 3.74
CA ARG A 19 -12.58 3.11 4.68
C ARG A 19 -13.19 4.33 3.95
N SER A 20 -14.18 4.97 4.57
CA SER A 20 -14.84 6.18 4.05
C SER A 20 -14.06 7.48 4.33
N VAL A 21 -13.08 7.41 5.22
CA VAL A 21 -12.12 8.47 5.53
C VAL A 21 -10.73 8.03 5.09
N TYR A 22 -9.80 8.97 4.93
CA TYR A 22 -8.42 8.70 4.55
C TYR A 22 -7.44 9.08 5.66
N ASP A 23 -6.34 8.33 5.73
CA ASP A 23 -5.12 8.77 6.41
C ASP A 23 -4.14 9.38 5.39
N VAL A 24 -3.23 10.21 5.88
CA VAL A 24 -2.20 10.85 5.05
C VAL A 24 -0.88 10.10 5.24
N PHE A 25 -0.26 9.75 4.11
CA PHE A 25 1.05 9.10 4.06
C PHE A 25 2.04 10.00 3.33
N HIS A 26 3.31 9.90 3.69
CA HIS A 26 4.41 10.61 3.04
C HIS A 26 5.10 9.68 2.06
N ILE A 27 5.34 10.17 0.84
CA ILE A 27 6.02 9.40 -0.20
C ILE A 27 7.35 10.08 -0.48
N SER A 28 8.43 9.30 -0.40
CA SER A 28 9.77 9.70 -0.86
C SER A 28 10.12 8.92 -2.12
N PHE A 29 10.88 9.54 -3.02
CA PHE A 29 11.37 8.91 -4.24
C PHE A 29 12.90 8.85 -4.20
N SER A 30 13.45 7.67 -4.47
CA SER A 30 14.88 7.44 -4.57
C SER A 30 15.14 6.30 -5.53
N ASP A 31 16.09 6.49 -6.46
CA ASP A 31 16.59 5.46 -7.37
C ASP A 31 15.50 4.65 -8.11
N GLY A 32 14.48 5.32 -8.63
CA GLY A 32 13.40 4.68 -9.39
C GLY A 32 12.32 4.00 -8.55
N ALA A 33 12.45 4.01 -7.22
CA ALA A 33 11.50 3.43 -6.28
C ALA A 33 10.89 4.48 -5.34
N TYR A 34 9.76 4.12 -4.75
CA TYR A 34 9.02 4.93 -3.80
C TYR A 34 9.00 4.26 -2.43
N GLN A 35 9.35 5.02 -1.40
CA GLN A 35 9.21 4.61 -0.01
C GLN A 35 7.99 5.31 0.60
N ILE A 36 7.08 4.55 1.19
CA ILE A 36 5.85 5.07 1.79
C ILE A 36 6.02 5.07 3.31
N ARG A 37 5.95 6.26 3.91
CA ARG A 37 6.11 6.50 5.34
C ARG A 37 4.79 6.93 5.96
N GLY A 38 4.48 6.29 7.07
CA GLY A 38 3.29 6.51 7.88
C GLY A 38 3.55 7.24 9.20
N GLN A 39 2.60 7.07 10.13
CA GLN A 39 2.59 7.63 11.46
C GLN A 39 3.82 7.22 12.27
N GLY A 40 4.29 8.12 13.13
CA GLY A 40 5.48 7.88 13.95
C GLY A 40 6.75 7.71 13.13
N GLY A 41 6.68 8.00 11.82
CA GLY A 41 7.80 7.85 10.92
C GLY A 41 8.13 6.41 10.52
N LYS A 42 7.21 5.48 10.73
CA LYS A 42 7.33 4.08 10.32
C LYS A 42 7.06 3.91 8.83
N PHE A 43 7.57 2.83 8.25
CA PHE A 43 7.47 2.57 6.82
C PHE A 43 6.47 1.45 6.52
N TRP A 44 5.90 1.53 5.33
CA TRP A 44 5.20 0.41 4.76
C TRP A 44 6.19 -0.68 4.34
N TYR A 45 5.79 -1.93 4.51
CA TYR A 45 6.52 -3.09 4.04
C TYR A 45 5.56 -4.23 3.68
N VAL A 46 6.02 -5.19 2.88
CA VAL A 46 5.23 -6.37 2.52
C VAL A 46 5.69 -7.56 3.36
N ALA A 47 4.81 -8.04 4.23
CA ALA A 47 5.07 -9.25 5.02
C ALA A 47 5.15 -10.49 4.11
N SER A 48 5.76 -11.57 4.60
CA SER A 48 5.83 -12.85 3.88
C SER A 48 4.46 -13.45 3.55
N SER A 49 3.42 -13.09 4.31
CA SER A 49 2.02 -13.43 4.03
C SER A 49 1.42 -12.66 2.85
N GLY A 50 2.12 -11.65 2.33
CA GLY A 50 1.61 -10.71 1.33
C GLY A 50 0.75 -9.58 1.92
N SER A 51 0.57 -9.51 3.25
CA SER A 51 -0.08 -8.37 3.89
C SER A 51 0.82 -7.13 3.81
N VAL A 52 0.21 -5.95 3.61
CA VAL A 52 0.94 -4.68 3.72
C VAL A 52 0.81 -4.17 5.16
N CYS A 53 1.96 -3.99 5.81
CA CYS A 53 2.08 -3.51 7.18
C CYS A 53 2.68 -2.10 7.18
N SER A 54 2.59 -1.39 8.31
CA SER A 54 2.94 0.04 8.40
C SER A 54 3.82 0.42 9.59
N ASP A 55 4.34 -0.56 10.33
CA ASP A 55 5.20 -0.38 11.51
C ASP A 55 6.69 -0.67 11.24
N GLY A 56 7.11 -0.70 9.98
CA GLY A 56 8.49 -0.99 9.59
C GLY A 56 9.47 0.09 10.04
N ASP A 57 10.62 -0.33 10.58
CA ASP A 57 11.73 0.58 10.93
C ASP A 57 12.60 0.94 9.72
N LEU A 58 12.63 0.06 8.72
CA LEU A 58 13.38 0.23 7.49
C LEU A 58 12.41 0.49 6.33
N SER A 59 12.82 1.35 5.41
CA SER A 59 12.04 1.59 4.20
C SER A 59 12.10 0.40 3.24
N GLU A 60 10.96 0.06 2.64
CA GLU A 60 10.88 -0.87 1.52
C GLU A 60 10.49 -0.12 0.23
N ASP A 61 10.98 -0.64 -0.89
CA ASP A 61 10.73 -0.10 -2.22
C ASP A 61 9.39 -0.57 -2.77
N PHE A 62 8.60 0.40 -3.23
CA PHE A 62 7.42 0.20 -4.05
C PHE A 62 7.61 0.85 -5.41
N PHE A 63 6.98 0.29 -6.43
CA PHE A 63 7.06 0.78 -7.81
C PHE A 63 5.68 1.27 -8.25
N PHE A 64 5.63 2.51 -8.73
CA PHE A 64 4.39 3.13 -9.15
C PHE A 64 4.26 3.06 -10.67
N GLU A 65 3.15 2.51 -11.14
CA GLU A 65 2.76 2.53 -12.54
C GLU A 65 1.58 3.50 -12.71
N PHE A 66 1.86 4.67 -13.26
CA PHE A 66 0.83 5.68 -13.54
C PHE A 66 -0.09 5.18 -14.66
N ARG A 67 -1.39 5.20 -14.40
CA ARG A 67 -2.43 4.69 -15.32
C ARG A 67 -3.19 5.86 -15.92
N GLU A 68 -4.51 5.75 -16.00
CA GLU A 68 -5.38 6.87 -16.33
C GLU A 68 -5.40 7.93 -15.23
N ARG A 69 -5.94 9.11 -15.55
CA ARG A 69 -5.90 10.29 -14.69
C ARG A 69 -6.37 9.98 -13.27
N GLY A 70 -5.51 10.25 -12.29
CA GLY A 70 -5.81 10.08 -10.86
C GLY A 70 -5.72 8.63 -10.36
N ARG A 71 -5.20 7.69 -11.17
CA ARG A 71 -5.02 6.29 -10.77
C ARG A 71 -3.56 5.86 -10.92
N VAL A 72 -3.08 5.11 -9.94
CA VAL A 72 -1.74 4.50 -9.90
C VAL A 72 -1.89 3.05 -9.46
N ALA A 73 -1.19 2.15 -10.13
CA ALA A 73 -0.97 0.80 -9.62
C ALA A 73 0.34 0.80 -8.82
N ILE A 74 0.31 0.18 -7.65
CA ILE A 74 1.48 0.08 -6.77
C ILE A 74 1.92 -1.38 -6.75
N LYS A 75 3.19 -1.63 -7.05
CA LYS A 75 3.80 -2.95 -7.02
C LYS A 75 4.81 -3.01 -5.88
N GLY A 76 4.71 -4.04 -5.04
CA GLY A 76 5.67 -4.28 -3.97
C GLY A 76 6.97 -4.88 -4.50
N LYS A 77 8.02 -4.86 -3.67
CA LYS A 77 9.32 -5.50 -3.97
C LYS A 77 9.21 -7.00 -4.26
N ASN A 78 8.15 -7.65 -3.75
CA ASN A 78 7.81 -9.03 -4.05
C ASN A 78 7.28 -9.26 -5.49
N GLY A 79 7.20 -8.20 -6.32
CA GLY A 79 6.75 -8.28 -7.70
C GLY A 79 5.24 -8.41 -7.88
N ARG A 80 4.44 -8.22 -6.82
CA ARG A 80 2.98 -8.30 -6.84
C ARG A 80 2.35 -6.92 -6.68
N TYR A 81 1.16 -6.74 -7.26
CA TYR A 81 0.40 -5.50 -7.13
C TYR A 81 -0.42 -5.48 -5.84
N LEU A 82 -0.53 -4.27 -5.29
CA LEU A 82 -1.37 -3.99 -4.14
C LEU A 82 -2.85 -4.04 -4.53
N ARG A 83 -3.66 -4.67 -3.68
CA ARG A 83 -5.13 -4.69 -3.76
C ARG A 83 -5.75 -4.84 -2.37
N GLY A 84 -7.01 -4.49 -2.24
CA GLY A 84 -7.82 -4.92 -1.09
C GLY A 84 -8.22 -6.39 -1.22
N ASP A 85 -8.17 -7.14 -0.12
CA ASP A 85 -8.80 -8.45 -0.03
C ASP A 85 -10.30 -8.33 0.30
N PRO A 86 -11.07 -9.44 0.33
CA PRO A 86 -12.51 -9.38 0.64
C PRO A 86 -12.85 -8.80 2.02
N ALA A 87 -11.91 -8.84 2.98
CA ALA A 87 -12.09 -8.23 4.29
C ALA A 87 -11.70 -6.73 4.30
N GLY A 88 -11.13 -6.23 3.20
CA GLY A 88 -10.63 -4.87 3.04
C GLY A 88 -9.18 -4.69 3.46
N THR A 89 -8.47 -5.75 3.87
CA THR A 89 -7.05 -5.65 4.22
C THR A 89 -6.24 -5.40 2.95
N LEU A 90 -5.30 -4.46 3.00
CA LEU A 90 -4.39 -4.17 1.90
C LEU A 90 -3.32 -5.27 1.78
N ARG A 91 -3.20 -5.85 0.60
CA ARG A 91 -2.28 -6.96 0.31
C ARG A 91 -1.52 -6.70 -0.99
N ALA A 92 -0.28 -7.16 -1.05
CA ALA A 92 0.54 -7.20 -2.25
C ALA A 92 0.65 -8.65 -2.75
N ASP A 93 -0.46 -9.19 -3.29
CA ASP A 93 -0.56 -10.60 -3.70
C ASP A 93 -1.13 -10.75 -5.12
N SER A 94 -1.43 -9.66 -5.83
CA SER A 94 -2.02 -9.73 -7.16
C SER A 94 -0.96 -9.84 -8.26
N GLU A 95 -1.19 -10.72 -9.24
CA GLU A 95 -0.29 -10.89 -10.39
C GLU A 95 -0.49 -9.81 -11.47
N SER A 96 -1.63 -9.14 -11.47
CA SER A 96 -2.01 -8.16 -12.48
C SER A 96 -2.71 -6.95 -11.85
N VAL A 97 -2.70 -5.84 -12.56
CA VAL A 97 -3.47 -4.66 -12.16
C VAL A 97 -4.94 -4.95 -12.44
N LEU A 98 -5.73 -5.13 -11.39
CA LEU A 98 -7.18 -5.23 -11.53
C LEU A 98 -7.70 -3.89 -12.08
N ARG A 99 -8.53 -3.95 -13.11
CA ARG A 99 -9.25 -2.76 -13.58
C ARG A 99 -10.29 -2.39 -12.53
N ALA A 100 -10.25 -1.13 -12.11
CA ALA A 100 -11.27 -0.44 -11.34
C ALA A 100 -12.09 0.48 -12.26
#